data_AF-A0A948EJ68-F1
#
_entry.id   AF-A0A948EJ68-F1
#
_cell.length_a   1.000
_cell.length_b   1.000
_cell.length_c   1.000
_cell.angle_alpha   90.00
_cell.angle_beta   90.00
_cell.angle_gamma   90.00
#
_symmetry.space_group_name_H-M   'P 1'
#
loop_
_entity.id
_entity.type
_entity.pdbx_description
1 polymer ?
#
loop_
_entity_poly.entity_id
_entity_poly.type
_entity_poly.pdbx_seq_one_letter_code
_entity_poly.pdbx_strand_id
1 'polypeptide(L)'
;MTDQNGHNIIHDVITDIFRRYAPQAPENALKKIESKCGIVLNNVTLENSNEFLGAMQEELAGVMEEWKAKFVTGVIRQMVARSIKKEE
;
A
#
# COMPACT_ATOMS: atom_id res chain seq x y z
N MET A 1 -7.70 2.19 -12.70
CA MET A 1 -8.97 1.79 -12.08
C MET A 1 -9.41 2.94 -11.21
N THR A 2 -10.40 3.67 -11.70
CA THR A 2 -10.95 4.86 -11.05
C THR A 2 -12.46 4.67 -11.13
N ASP A 3 -13.14 4.58 -9.98
CA ASP A 3 -14.60 4.62 -9.98
C ASP A 3 -15.07 5.94 -10.62
N GLN A 4 -16.33 6.02 -11.07
CA GLN A 4 -16.90 7.19 -11.77
C GLN A 4 -16.83 8.52 -10.98
N ASN A 5 -16.36 8.50 -9.72
CA ASN A 5 -16.03 9.66 -8.89
C ASN A 5 -14.52 9.99 -8.74
N GLY A 6 -13.61 9.32 -9.45
CA GLY A 6 -12.17 9.58 -9.34
C GLY A 6 -11.50 8.93 -8.11
N HIS A 7 -12.21 8.07 -7.37
CA HIS A 7 -11.68 7.39 -6.19
C HIS A 7 -10.78 6.21 -6.56
N ASN A 8 -9.55 6.22 -6.02
CA ASN A 8 -8.63 5.10 -6.13
C ASN A 8 -8.81 4.16 -4.91
N ILE A 9 -9.58 3.09 -5.12
CA ILE A 9 -9.85 2.07 -4.09
C ILE A 9 -8.54 1.46 -3.54
N ILE A 10 -7.50 1.35 -4.36
CA ILE A 10 -6.19 0.81 -3.94
C ILE A 10 -5.51 1.78 -2.96
N HIS A 11 -5.56 3.09 -3.22
CA HIS A 11 -5.05 4.11 -2.30
C HIS A 11 -5.73 3.98 -0.92
N ASP A 12 -7.05 3.83 -0.89
CA ASP A 12 -7.80 3.77 0.37
C ASP A 12 -7.46 2.51 1.18
N VAL A 13 -7.38 1.37 0.49
CA VAL A 13 -6.96 0.10 1.09
C VAL A 13 -5.55 0.20 1.68
N ILE A 14 -4.60 0.72 0.90
CA ILE A 14 -3.23 0.90 1.36
C ILE A 14 -3.20 1.81 2.58
N THR A 15 -3.85 2.96 2.52
CA THR A 15 -3.83 3.98 3.58
C THR A 15 -4.47 3.47 4.87
N ASP A 16 -5.61 2.79 4.79
CA ASP A 16 -6.31 2.23 5.95
C ASP A 16 -5.46 1.18 6.66
N ILE A 17 -4.96 0.19 5.92
CA ILE A 17 -4.16 -0.89 6.50
C ILE A 17 -2.83 -0.34 7.04
N PHE A 18 -2.18 0.55 6.28
CA PHE A 18 -0.92 1.17 6.71
C PHE A 18 -1.10 1.91 8.04
N ARG A 19 -2.12 2.77 8.16
CA ARG A 19 -2.37 3.51 9.41
C ARG A 19 -2.75 2.61 10.58
N ARG A 20 -3.53 1.56 10.30
CA ARG A 20 -4.02 0.64 11.33
C ARG A 20 -2.93 -0.27 11.90
N TYR A 21 -2.03 -0.75 11.04
CA TYR A 21 -1.02 -1.74 11.43
C TYR A 21 0.41 -1.18 11.53
N ALA A 22 0.65 0.04 11.04
CA ALA A 22 1.89 0.78 11.22
C ALA A 22 1.66 2.17 11.87
N PRO A 23 0.97 2.26 13.03
CA PRO A 23 0.70 3.55 13.68
C PRO A 23 1.97 4.26 14.17
N GLN A 24 3.05 3.51 14.36
CA GLN A 24 4.37 3.99 14.75
C GLN A 24 5.23 4.46 13.56
N ALA A 25 4.79 4.23 12.32
CA ALA A 25 5.51 4.71 11.16
C ALA A 25 5.48 6.25 11.10
N PRO A 26 6.57 6.89 10.65
CA PRO A 26 6.59 8.33 10.45
C PRO A 26 5.42 8.81 9.56
N GLU A 27 4.91 10.01 9.81
CA GLU A 27 3.82 10.60 9.01
C GLU A 27 4.17 10.67 7.50
N ASN A 28 5.47 10.82 7.18
CA ASN A 28 5.98 10.86 5.82
C ASN A 28 6.42 9.51 5.25
N ALA A 29 6.15 8.38 5.92
CA ALA A 29 6.59 7.07 5.47
C ALA A 29 6.02 6.70 4.08
N LEU A 30 4.74 7.00 3.84
CA LEU A 30 4.14 6.81 2.51
C LEU A 30 4.86 7.65 1.45
N LYS A 31 5.20 8.91 1.73
CA LYS A 31 5.98 9.75 0.81
C LYS A 31 7.40 9.22 0.56
N LYS A 32 8.03 8.61 1.57
CA LYS A 32 9.34 7.96 1.38
C LYS A 32 9.21 6.73 0.49
N ILE A 33 8.15 5.96 0.63
CA ILE A 33 7.84 4.80 -0.23
C ILE A 33 7.63 5.28 -1.67
N GLU A 34 6.82 6.33 -1.87
CA GLU A 34 6.62 6.97 -3.19
C GLU A 34 7.95 7.41 -3.82
N SER A 35 8.81 8.06 -3.03
CA SER A 35 10.14 8.51 -3.49
C SER A 35 11.10 7.36 -3.81
N LYS A 36 10.97 6.20 -3.15
CA LYS A 36 11.85 5.03 -3.37
C LYS A 36 11.52 4.27 -4.64
N CYS A 37 10.24 4.07 -4.93
CA CYS A 37 9.79 3.32 -6.11
C CYS A 37 9.37 4.22 -7.29
N GLY A 38 9.27 5.54 -7.10
CA GLY A 38 8.81 6.46 -8.15
C GLY A 38 7.32 6.35 -8.47
N ILE A 39 6.55 5.61 -7.66
CA ILE A 39 5.10 5.40 -7.83
C ILE A 39 4.37 6.24 -6.78
N VAL A 40 3.57 7.20 -7.23
CA VAL A 40 2.67 7.98 -6.37
C VAL A 40 1.54 7.08 -5.88
N LEU A 41 1.18 7.14 -4.61
CA LEU A 41 0.16 6.30 -3.98
C LEU A 41 -1.20 6.40 -4.72
N ASN A 42 -1.59 7.61 -5.13
CA ASN A 42 -2.80 7.86 -5.92
C ASN A 42 -2.77 7.24 -7.33
N ASN A 43 -1.60 6.86 -7.83
CA ASN A 43 -1.41 6.24 -9.13
C ASN A 43 -1.04 4.75 -9.00
N VAL A 44 -1.17 4.17 -7.80
CA VAL A 44 -0.98 2.73 -7.64
C VAL A 44 -2.11 2.01 -8.36
N THR A 45 -1.72 1.11 -9.26
CA THR A 45 -2.56 0.18 -10.00
C THR A 45 -2.15 -1.24 -9.66
N LEU A 46 -2.89 -2.25 -10.13
CA LEU A 46 -2.45 -3.65 -10.00
C LEU A 46 -1.04 -3.91 -10.51
N GLU A 47 -0.75 -3.39 -11.69
CA GLU A 47 0.47 -3.67 -12.43
C GLU A 47 1.71 -3.23 -11.65
N ASN A 48 1.61 -2.09 -10.96
CA ASN A 48 2.70 -1.51 -10.18
C ASN A 48 2.55 -1.74 -8.65
N SER A 49 1.43 -2.28 -8.17
CA SER A 49 1.19 -2.52 -6.74
C SER A 49 2.25 -3.38 -6.07
N ASN A 50 2.77 -4.40 -6.77
CA ASN A 50 3.80 -5.27 -6.21
C ASN A 50 5.11 -4.53 -5.93
N GLU A 51 5.48 -3.61 -6.80
CA GLU A 51 6.67 -2.76 -6.64
C GLU A 51 6.48 -1.77 -5.48
N PHE A 52 5.32 -1.11 -5.43
CA PHE A 52 4.97 -0.21 -4.33
C PHE A 52 4.98 -0.95 -2.97
N LEU A 53 4.40 -2.15 -2.91
CA LEU A 53 4.38 -2.98 -1.70
C LEU A 53 5.76 -3.52 -1.33
N GLY A 54 6.65 -3.74 -2.30
CA GLY A 54 8.05 -4.07 -2.05
C GLY A 54 8.76 -2.94 -1.31
N ALA A 55 8.68 -1.72 -1.86
CA ALA A 55 9.24 -0.53 -1.21
C ALA A 55 8.62 -0.25 0.16
N MET A 56 7.31 -0.50 0.31
CA MET A 56 6.64 -0.41 1.61
C MET A 56 7.20 -1.42 2.62
N GLN A 57 7.43 -2.67 2.21
CA GLN A 57 7.95 -3.68 3.12
C GLN A 57 9.34 -3.30 3.64
N GLU A 58 10.20 -2.78 2.77
CA GLU A 58 11.54 -2.32 3.15
C GLU A 58 11.50 -1.11 4.10
N GLU A 59 10.64 -0.13 3.81
CA GLU A 59 10.48 1.03 4.70
C GLU A 59 9.91 0.61 6.06
N LEU A 60 8.93 -0.31 6.07
CA LEU A 60 8.35 -0.84 7.29
C LEU A 60 9.34 -1.68 8.10
N ALA A 61 10.19 -2.48 7.46
CA ALA A 61 11.23 -3.25 8.15
C ALA A 61 12.25 -2.36 8.89
N GLY A 62 12.38 -1.08 8.51
CA GLY A 62 13.19 -0.10 9.22
C GLY A 62 12.52 0.51 10.47
N VAL A 63 11.20 0.34 10.65
CA VAL A 63 10.41 0.97 11.74
C VAL A 63 9.66 -0.05 12.62
N MET A 64 9.58 -1.31 12.19
CA MET A 64 8.93 -2.40 12.92
C MET A 64 9.61 -3.74 12.63
N GLU A 65 9.22 -4.77 13.37
CA GLU A 65 9.71 -6.13 13.16
C GLU A 65 9.41 -6.63 11.74
N GLU A 66 10.36 -7.35 11.14
CA GLU A 66 10.28 -7.82 9.75
C GLU A 66 9.00 -8.62 9.47
N TRP A 67 8.55 -9.45 10.41
CA TRP A 67 7.34 -10.24 10.25
C TRP A 67 6.08 -9.36 10.20
N LYS A 68 6.06 -8.22 10.93
CA LYS A 68 4.95 -7.25 10.88
C LYS A 68 4.93 -6.54 9.53
N ALA A 69 6.09 -6.13 9.02
CA ALA A 69 6.20 -5.54 7.69
C ALA A 69 5.65 -6.49 6.60
N LYS A 70 6.03 -7.78 6.64
CA LYS A 70 5.49 -8.82 5.75
C LYS A 70 3.99 -9.04 5.92
N PHE A 71 3.49 -9.03 7.15
CA PHE A 71 2.07 -9.18 7.44
C PHE A 71 1.27 -8.03 6.82
N VAL A 72 1.68 -6.77 7.06
CA VAL A 72 1.00 -5.57 6.54
C VAL A 72 0.94 -5.60 5.02
N THR A 73 2.07 -5.79 4.35
CA THR A 73 2.11 -5.81 2.88
C THR A 73 1.36 -7.00 2.30
N GLY A 74 1.35 -8.14 3.00
CA GLY A 74 0.53 -9.31 2.65
C GLY A 74 -0.98 -9.05 2.72
N VAL A 75 -1.45 -8.40 3.78
CA VAL A 75 -2.87 -8.02 3.93
C VAL A 75 -3.28 -7.03 2.83
N ILE A 76 -2.45 -6.02 2.56
CA ILE A 76 -2.71 -5.05 1.48
C ILE A 76 -2.79 -5.77 0.14
N ARG A 77 -1.83 -6.64 -0.17
CA ARG A 77 -1.80 -7.41 -1.42
C ARG A 77 -3.09 -8.22 -1.61
N GLN A 78 -3.55 -8.91 -0.57
CA GLN A 78 -4.79 -9.67 -0.63
C GLN A 78 -6.02 -8.78 -0.81
N MET A 79 -6.09 -7.64 -0.12
CA MET A 79 -7.21 -6.72 -0.26
C MET A 79 -7.25 -6.09 -1.65
N VAL A 80 -6.12 -5.60 -2.16
CA VAL A 80 -5.99 -5.08 -3.53
C VAL A 80 -6.49 -6.11 -4.53
N ALA A 81 -6.02 -7.36 -4.45
CA ALA A 81 -6.46 -8.44 -5.33
C ALA A 81 -7.96 -8.77 -5.22
N ARG A 82 -8.56 -8.64 -4.03
CA ARG A 82 -9.98 -8.91 -3.78
C ARG A 82 -10.90 -7.78 -4.22
N SER A 83 -10.46 -6.52 -4.12
CA SER A 83 -11.25 -5.36 -4.51
C SER A 83 -11.63 -5.40 -6.00
N ILE A 84 -10.81 -6.06 -6.82
CA ILE A 84 -11.04 -6.22 -8.27
C ILE A 84 -12.03 -7.33 -8.59
N LYS A 85 -12.00 -8.44 -7.84
CA LYS A 85 -12.88 -9.60 -8.06
C LYS A 85 -14.36 -9.33 -7.79
N LYS A 86 -14.70 -8.17 -7.20
CA LYS A 86 -16.09 -7.77 -6.96
C LYS A 86 -16.69 -6.97 -8.14
N GLU A 87 -15.90 -6.62 -9.14
CA GLU A 87 -16.34 -5.87 -10.32
C GLU A 87 -16.46 -6.74 -11.60
N GLU A 88 -16.19 -8.05 -11.50
CA GLU A 88 -16.51 -9.06 -12.53
C GLU A 88 -17.86 -9.74 -12.25
#